data_AF-A0A559LM00-F1
#
_entry.id   AF-A0A559LM00-F1
#
_cell.length_a   1.000
_cell.length_b   1.000
_cell.length_c   1.000
_cell.angle_alpha   90.00
_cell.angle_beta   90.00
_cell.angle_gamma   90.00
#
_symmetry.space_group_name_H-M   'P 1'
#
loop_
_entity.id
_entity.type
_entity.pdbx_description
1 polymer ?
#
loop_
_entity_poly.entity_id
_entity_poly.type
_entity_poly.pdbx_seq_one_letter_code
_entity_poly.pdbx_strand_id
1 'polypeptide(L)'
;MRIRACRTKENVLQFLETYDVQHREHYKTKSLLLDKDQVIPAVTFHSKIVKPLAYRFVTWVQRHHDKLISPAQLSTTETGRILRAFYRYQLFCNLFGVDVQSRHGIGTDEERLEEYLDKFQPWEIEEILCINAFIEDKYSQVLDQVTWNFHPNNPKWDAEQTDPSTPEGAYNIEWFVLSSVFEARDHPALVELMSQYIISSNGDWFFEATDDLVQERWRGRFLSEGDQAQDYREPMPFEGDREGLPLLAWVILWKETSSNLYGVHIMEAFREWGSVMWDAGRLISSGAADTLTTEWERFCTVANGDLEDARDLI
;
A
#
# COMPACT_ATOMS: atom_id res chain seq x y z
N MET A 1 15.35 12.23 4.51
CA MET A 1 15.22 11.22 3.44
C MET A 1 16.19 11.53 2.31
N ARG A 2 17.43 11.00 2.39
CA ARG A 2 18.45 11.03 1.32
C ARG A 2 18.88 9.60 0.98
N ILE A 3 17.93 8.67 0.87
CA ILE A 3 18.25 7.24 0.68
C ILE A 3 18.51 6.92 -0.81
N ARG A 4 17.98 7.72 -1.74
CA ARG A 4 18.01 7.39 -3.17
C ARG A 4 19.40 7.43 -3.84
N ALA A 5 20.32 8.28 -3.39
CA ALA A 5 21.61 8.45 -4.07
C ALA A 5 22.67 7.37 -3.73
N CYS A 6 22.39 6.45 -2.78
CA CYS A 6 23.29 5.37 -2.36
C CYS A 6 22.55 4.05 -2.12
N ARG A 7 21.46 3.80 -2.87
CA ARG A 7 20.59 2.66 -2.62
C ARG A 7 21.16 1.39 -3.28
N THR A 8 21.80 0.53 -2.48
CA THR A 8 22.21 -0.84 -2.88
C THR A 8 21.44 -1.87 -2.05
N LYS A 9 21.43 -3.13 -2.50
CA LYS A 9 20.77 -4.23 -1.75
C LYS A 9 21.32 -4.34 -0.33
N GLU A 10 22.63 -4.22 -0.17
CA GLU A 10 23.30 -4.30 1.14
C GLU A 10 22.86 -3.17 2.08
N ASN A 11 22.75 -1.94 1.57
CA ASN A 11 22.31 -0.80 2.37
C ASN A 11 20.83 -0.93 2.77
N VAL A 12 20.00 -1.52 1.91
CA VAL A 12 18.58 -1.82 2.22
C VAL A 12 18.47 -2.86 3.33
N LEU A 13 19.20 -3.98 3.22
CA LEU A 13 19.20 -5.03 4.23
C LEU A 13 19.71 -4.51 5.59
N GLN A 14 20.82 -3.74 5.60
CA GLN A 14 21.34 -3.15 6.82
C GLN A 14 20.35 -2.18 7.49
N PHE A 15 19.62 -1.40 6.69
CA PHE A 15 18.55 -0.55 7.20
C PHE A 15 17.42 -1.38 7.80
N LEU A 16 17.00 -2.46 7.13
CA LEU A 16 15.90 -3.32 7.55
C LEU A 16 16.21 -4.08 8.84
N GLU A 17 17.45 -4.53 9.04
CA GLU A 17 17.91 -5.09 10.32
C GLU A 17 17.77 -4.08 11.45
N THR A 18 18.22 -2.83 11.22
CA THR A 18 18.14 -1.75 12.23
C THR A 18 16.69 -1.37 12.52
N TYR A 19 15.87 -1.27 11.48
CA TYR A 19 14.44 -0.97 11.57
C TYR A 19 13.70 -2.04 12.35
N ASP A 20 13.99 -3.31 12.10
CA ASP A 20 13.34 -4.45 12.73
C ASP A 20 13.65 -4.55 14.22
N VAL A 21 14.90 -4.30 14.63
CA VAL A 21 15.26 -4.15 16.05
C VAL A 21 14.45 -3.02 16.69
N GLN A 22 14.38 -1.86 16.05
CA GLN A 22 13.62 -0.72 16.59
C GLN A 22 12.10 -0.96 16.63
N HIS A 23 11.57 -1.68 15.64
CA HIS A 23 10.17 -2.06 15.55
C HIS A 23 9.79 -3.02 16.68
N ARG A 24 10.57 -4.09 16.88
CA ARG A 24 10.34 -5.07 17.96
C ARG A 24 10.53 -4.49 19.36
N GLU A 25 11.35 -3.46 19.53
CA GLU A 25 11.58 -2.78 20.81
C GLU A 25 10.48 -1.76 21.21
N HIS A 26 9.37 -1.63 20.47
CA HIS A 26 8.47 -0.48 20.62
C HIS A 26 7.83 -0.31 22.02
N TYR A 27 7.78 0.98 22.43
CA TYR A 27 7.31 1.63 23.68
C TYR A 27 8.37 2.12 24.67
N LYS A 28 9.66 1.85 24.50
CA LYS A 28 10.66 2.70 25.18
C LYS A 28 10.89 3.91 24.30
N THR A 29 10.13 4.97 24.57
CA THR A 29 10.35 6.32 24.05
C THR A 29 11.78 6.75 24.38
N LYS A 30 12.75 6.31 23.58
CA LYS A 30 14.05 6.95 23.54
C LYS A 30 13.76 8.23 22.80
N SER A 31 13.67 9.33 23.53
CA SER A 31 13.71 10.68 22.96
C SER A 31 14.97 10.75 22.11
N LEU A 32 14.88 10.35 20.84
CA LEU A 32 15.93 10.59 19.88
C LEU A 32 16.02 12.11 19.79
N LEU A 33 17.16 12.65 20.25
CA LEU A 33 17.58 13.99 19.91
C LEU A 33 17.82 14.00 18.40
N LEU A 34 16.73 14.18 17.64
CA LEU A 34 16.79 14.33 16.20
C LEU A 34 17.40 15.70 15.91
N ASP A 35 18.47 15.69 15.13
CA ASP A 35 19.10 16.92 14.67
C ASP A 35 18.15 17.68 13.71
N LYS A 36 18.29 19.01 13.64
CA LYS A 36 17.49 19.87 12.77
C LYS A 36 17.54 19.40 11.31
N ASP A 37 18.69 18.90 10.87
CA ASP A 37 18.90 18.39 9.51
C ASP A 37 18.09 17.12 9.20
N GLN A 38 17.64 16.40 10.24
CA GLN A 38 16.74 15.24 10.10
C GLN A 38 15.27 15.64 10.29
N VAL A 39 14.99 16.55 11.23
CA VAL A 39 13.61 17.00 11.54
C VAL A 39 13.03 17.82 10.39
N ILE A 40 13.78 18.76 9.81
CA ILE A 40 13.25 19.66 8.77
C ILE A 40 12.72 18.88 7.55
N PRO A 41 13.48 17.91 6.98
CA PRO A 41 12.95 17.10 5.88
C PRO A 41 11.74 16.25 6.29
N ALA A 42 11.72 15.68 7.50
CA ALA A 42 10.59 14.87 7.98
C ALA A 42 9.32 15.71 8.13
N VAL A 43 9.41 16.89 8.74
CA VAL A 43 8.30 17.84 8.89
C VAL A 43 7.84 18.36 7.53
N THR A 44 8.77 18.63 6.62
CA THR A 44 8.46 19.07 5.26
C THR A 44 7.69 17.98 4.51
N PHE A 45 8.18 16.74 4.54
CA PHE A 45 7.53 15.59 3.92
C PHE A 45 6.14 15.35 4.52
N HIS A 46 6.02 15.34 5.85
CA HIS A 46 4.74 15.19 6.52
C HIS A 46 3.73 16.27 6.10
N SER A 47 4.14 17.55 6.17
CA SER A 47 3.24 18.67 5.99
C SER A 47 2.86 18.92 4.53
N LYS A 48 3.79 18.69 3.59
CA LYS A 48 3.59 18.97 2.17
C LYS A 48 3.09 17.77 1.37
N ILE A 49 3.39 16.55 1.80
CA ILE A 49 3.08 15.34 1.04
C ILE A 49 2.05 14.48 1.79
N VAL A 50 2.43 13.92 2.95
CA VAL A 50 1.61 12.92 3.63
C VAL A 50 0.26 13.48 4.08
N LYS A 51 0.25 14.63 4.74
CA LYS A 51 -0.99 15.21 5.28
C LYS A 51 -1.98 15.59 4.17
N PRO A 52 -1.60 16.28 3.08
CA PRO A 52 -2.50 16.50 1.95
C PRO A 52 -3.01 15.22 1.30
N LEU A 53 -2.17 14.19 1.17
CA LEU A 53 -2.57 12.90 0.61
C LEU A 53 -3.56 12.16 1.51
N ALA A 54 -3.37 12.19 2.83
CA ALA A 54 -4.32 11.63 3.78
C ALA A 54 -5.72 12.25 3.62
N TYR A 55 -5.82 13.57 3.44
CA TYR A 55 -7.11 14.21 3.14
C TYR A 55 -7.70 13.77 1.79
N ARG A 56 -6.87 13.61 0.76
CA ARG A 56 -7.31 13.15 -0.56
C ARG A 56 -7.76 11.69 -0.52
N PHE A 57 -7.09 10.83 0.24
CA PHE A 57 -7.48 9.45 0.49
C PHE A 57 -8.88 9.37 1.11
N VAL A 58 -9.14 10.15 2.16
CA VAL A 58 -10.46 10.22 2.81
C VAL A 58 -11.54 10.70 1.82
N THR A 59 -11.22 11.70 1.00
CA THR A 59 -12.13 12.18 -0.06
C THR A 59 -12.36 11.13 -1.17
N TRP A 60 -11.38 10.28 -1.42
CA TRP A 60 -11.48 9.19 -2.39
C TRP A 60 -12.35 8.04 -1.85
N VAL A 61 -12.16 7.64 -0.60
CA VAL A 61 -13.03 6.66 0.07
C VAL A 61 -14.49 7.11 0.07
N GLN A 62 -14.76 8.40 0.28
CA GLN A 62 -16.12 8.96 0.21
C GLN A 62 -16.87 8.62 -1.08
N ARG A 63 -16.15 8.46 -2.20
CA ARG A 63 -16.75 8.14 -3.50
C ARG A 63 -17.13 6.66 -3.61
N HIS A 64 -16.40 5.79 -2.91
CA HIS A 64 -16.63 4.35 -2.91
C HIS A 64 -17.64 3.93 -1.82
N HIS A 65 -17.78 4.73 -0.75
CA HIS A 65 -18.72 4.44 0.33
C HIS A 65 -19.19 5.72 1.05
N ASP A 66 -20.17 6.40 0.45
CA ASP A 66 -20.70 7.70 0.85
C ASP A 66 -21.12 7.82 2.33
N LYS A 67 -21.64 6.74 2.94
CA LYS A 67 -22.09 6.72 4.34
C LYS A 67 -20.98 6.65 5.38
N LEU A 68 -19.76 6.22 5.01
CA LEU A 68 -18.66 6.02 5.97
C LEU A 68 -18.10 7.33 6.50
N ILE A 69 -18.10 8.33 5.63
CA ILE A 69 -17.50 9.62 5.93
C ILE A 69 -18.62 10.66 5.89
N SER A 70 -19.58 10.45 6.80
CA SER A 70 -20.38 11.54 7.38
C SER A 70 -19.44 12.65 7.87
N PRO A 71 -19.82 13.94 7.87
CA PRO A 71 -18.95 15.09 8.18
C PRO A 71 -18.26 15.09 9.56
N ALA A 72 -18.40 14.02 10.35
CA ALA A 72 -17.62 13.79 11.56
C ALA A 72 -16.11 13.75 11.23
N GLN A 73 -15.36 14.56 11.97
CA GLN A 73 -13.90 14.57 11.95
C GLN A 73 -13.34 13.17 12.19
N LEU A 74 -12.26 12.81 11.51
CA LEU A 74 -11.52 11.57 11.78
C LEU A 74 -11.11 11.51 13.24
N SER A 75 -11.20 10.32 13.84
CA SER A 75 -10.64 10.12 15.17
C SER A 75 -9.12 10.21 15.13
N THR A 76 -8.50 10.32 16.32
CA THR A 76 -7.04 10.23 16.45
C THR A 76 -6.52 8.88 15.96
N THR A 77 -7.24 7.79 16.21
CA THR A 77 -6.87 6.43 15.80
C THR A 77 -6.94 6.28 14.29
N GLU A 78 -8.04 6.70 13.65
CA GLU A 78 -8.21 6.67 12.20
C GLU A 78 -7.14 7.51 11.49
N THR A 79 -6.89 8.71 11.99
CA THR A 79 -5.82 9.58 11.49
C THR A 79 -4.47 8.91 11.63
N GLY A 80 -4.21 8.27 12.77
CA GLY A 80 -2.98 7.52 13.03
C GLY A 80 -2.78 6.38 12.04
N ARG A 81 -3.79 5.55 11.82
CA ARG A 81 -3.77 4.42 10.86
C ARG A 81 -3.46 4.89 9.44
N ILE A 82 -4.18 5.89 8.95
CA ILE A 82 -3.98 6.44 7.60
C ILE A 82 -2.57 6.99 7.44
N LEU A 83 -2.10 7.82 8.39
CA LEU A 83 -0.75 8.39 8.33
C LEU A 83 0.33 7.29 8.37
N ARG A 84 0.17 6.31 9.26
CA ARG A 84 1.09 5.17 9.41
C ARG A 84 1.16 4.35 8.12
N ALA A 85 0.02 4.06 7.50
CA ALA A 85 -0.06 3.36 6.22
C ALA A 85 0.68 4.12 5.12
N PHE A 86 0.50 5.44 5.00
CA PHE A 86 1.27 6.27 4.05
C PHE A 86 2.78 6.23 4.30
N TYR A 87 3.21 6.25 5.57
CA TYR A 87 4.63 6.15 5.89
C TYR A 87 5.22 4.78 5.57
N ARG A 88 4.51 3.70 5.88
CA ARG A 88 4.90 2.33 5.55
C ARG A 88 4.96 2.12 4.03
N TYR A 89 3.94 2.58 3.31
CA TYR A 89 3.91 2.61 1.86
C TYR A 89 5.12 3.35 1.28
N GLN A 90 5.35 4.59 1.73
CA GLN A 90 6.48 5.38 1.24
C GLN A 90 7.83 4.75 1.58
N LEU A 91 7.94 4.08 2.73
CA LEU A 91 9.14 3.36 3.12
C LEU A 91 9.38 2.19 2.17
N PHE A 92 8.36 1.39 1.87
CA PHE A 92 8.44 0.34 0.83
C PHE A 92 8.95 0.89 -0.50
N CYS A 93 8.33 1.97 -1.02
CA CYS A 93 8.76 2.58 -2.29
C CYS A 93 10.22 3.08 -2.24
N ASN A 94 10.69 3.56 -1.09
CA ASN A 94 12.07 4.01 -0.94
C ASN A 94 13.07 2.86 -0.90
N LEU A 95 12.71 1.75 -0.27
CA LEU A 95 13.56 0.57 -0.14
C LEU A 95 13.62 -0.23 -1.45
N PHE A 96 12.46 -0.49 -2.05
CA PHE A 96 12.34 -1.48 -3.14
C PHE A 96 11.98 -0.89 -4.50
N GLY A 97 11.51 0.37 -4.56
CA GLY A 97 11.08 0.98 -5.83
C GLY A 97 12.22 1.09 -6.84
N VAL A 98 11.93 1.26 -8.13
CA VAL A 98 12.96 1.36 -9.21
C VAL A 98 13.85 2.59 -9.04
N ASP A 99 15.12 2.43 -9.39
CA ASP A 99 16.03 3.55 -9.64
C ASP A 99 15.98 3.88 -11.14
N VAL A 100 15.98 5.17 -11.47
CA VAL A 100 16.03 5.69 -12.85
C VAL A 100 17.19 5.07 -13.63
N GLN A 101 18.25 4.65 -12.93
CA GLN A 101 19.43 4.02 -13.52
C GLN A 101 19.35 2.48 -13.64
N SER A 102 18.65 1.78 -12.74
CA SER A 102 18.67 0.30 -12.68
C SER A 102 17.56 -0.36 -13.50
N ARG A 103 16.49 0.37 -13.86
CA ARG A 103 15.27 -0.13 -14.54
C ARG A 103 14.57 -1.31 -13.85
N HIS A 104 15.06 -1.73 -12.68
CA HIS A 104 14.56 -2.83 -11.88
C HIS A 104 14.59 -2.43 -10.41
N GLY A 105 13.53 -2.78 -9.67
CA GLY A 105 13.46 -2.61 -8.22
C GLY A 105 14.51 -3.45 -7.49
N ILE A 106 14.70 -3.19 -6.20
CA ILE A 106 15.61 -4.00 -5.38
C ILE A 106 14.85 -5.23 -4.87
N GLY A 107 15.46 -6.39 -5.07
CA GLY A 107 14.98 -7.69 -4.59
C GLY A 107 13.80 -8.28 -5.36
N THR A 108 13.59 -9.59 -5.19
CA THR A 108 12.41 -10.32 -5.70
C THR A 108 11.19 -10.05 -4.82
N ASP A 109 10.01 -10.46 -5.28
CA ASP A 109 8.77 -10.32 -4.51
C ASP A 109 8.82 -11.09 -3.20
N GLU A 110 9.43 -12.28 -3.21
CA GLU A 110 9.68 -13.05 -1.98
C GLU A 110 10.61 -12.32 -1.01
N GLU A 111 11.68 -11.68 -1.52
CA GLU A 111 12.61 -10.91 -0.67
C GLU A 111 11.91 -9.67 -0.08
N ARG A 112 11.01 -9.03 -0.82
CA ARG A 112 10.22 -7.89 -0.32
C ARG A 112 9.25 -8.30 0.77
N LEU A 113 8.61 -9.47 0.61
CA LEU A 113 7.75 -10.06 1.62
C LEU A 113 8.55 -10.38 2.88
N GLU A 114 9.60 -11.20 2.74
CA GLU A 114 10.47 -11.66 3.83
C GLU A 114 11.11 -10.49 4.60
N GLU A 115 11.73 -9.56 3.89
CA GLU A 115 12.56 -8.53 4.52
C GLU A 115 11.75 -7.35 5.06
N TYR A 116 10.47 -7.22 4.71
CA TYR A 116 9.67 -6.06 5.11
C TYR A 116 8.23 -6.37 5.51
N LEU A 117 7.45 -7.04 4.67
CA LEU A 117 6.02 -7.23 4.92
C LEU A 117 5.74 -8.20 6.07
N ASP A 118 6.54 -9.26 6.21
CA ASP A 118 6.44 -10.27 7.28
C ASP A 118 6.62 -9.69 8.70
N LYS A 119 7.09 -8.43 8.80
CA LYS A 119 7.26 -7.71 10.07
C LYS A 119 5.98 -7.06 10.59
N PHE A 120 4.90 -7.09 9.81
CA PHE A 120 3.62 -6.46 10.13
C PHE A 120 2.52 -7.50 10.30
N GLN A 121 1.51 -7.16 11.09
CA GLN A 121 0.31 -7.99 11.15
C GLN A 121 -0.46 -7.92 9.82
N PRO A 122 -1.22 -8.96 9.45
CA PRO A 122 -1.97 -9.01 8.18
C PRO A 122 -2.87 -7.79 7.92
N TRP A 123 -3.57 -7.31 8.94
CA TRP A 123 -4.41 -6.11 8.82
C TRP A 123 -3.59 -4.83 8.63
N GLU A 124 -2.36 -4.79 9.14
CA GLU A 124 -1.44 -3.67 8.89
C GLU A 124 -0.87 -3.70 7.47
N ILE A 125 -0.71 -4.88 6.86
CA ILE A 125 -0.39 -5.01 5.44
C ILE A 125 -1.58 -4.51 4.60
N GLU A 126 -2.81 -4.86 4.97
CA GLU A 126 -4.00 -4.33 4.31
C GLU A 126 -4.17 -2.81 4.47
N GLU A 127 -3.74 -2.22 5.60
CA GLU A 127 -3.68 -0.76 5.72
C GLU A 127 -2.80 -0.16 4.60
N ILE A 128 -1.65 -0.78 4.31
CA ILE A 128 -0.75 -0.34 3.25
C ILE A 128 -1.39 -0.58 1.86
N LEU A 129 -2.03 -1.72 1.65
CA LEU A 129 -2.71 -2.06 0.39
C LEU A 129 -3.87 -1.11 0.08
N CYS A 130 -4.58 -0.59 1.09
CA CYS A 130 -5.58 0.47 0.89
C CYS A 130 -4.95 1.75 0.32
N ILE A 131 -3.75 2.12 0.80
CA ILE A 131 -3.02 3.27 0.24
C ILE A 131 -2.54 2.95 -1.17
N ASN A 132 -2.07 1.72 -1.42
CA ASN A 132 -1.66 1.29 -2.74
C ASN A 132 -2.80 1.45 -3.76
N ALA A 133 -3.99 0.92 -3.46
CA ALA A 133 -5.19 1.04 -4.32
C ALA A 133 -5.58 2.51 -4.58
N PHE A 134 -5.51 3.37 -3.55
CA PHE A 134 -5.75 4.81 -3.73
C PHE A 134 -4.74 5.45 -4.70
N ILE A 135 -3.47 5.07 -4.57
CA ILE A 135 -2.43 5.59 -5.45
C ILE A 135 -2.59 4.97 -6.86
N GLU A 136 -3.02 3.72 -7.00
CA GLU A 136 -3.30 3.06 -8.31
C GLU A 136 -4.35 3.85 -9.07
N ASP A 137 -5.47 4.14 -8.42
CA ASP A 137 -6.55 4.94 -9.00
C ASP A 137 -6.06 6.33 -9.43
N LYS A 138 -5.23 6.98 -8.61
CA LYS A 138 -4.72 8.32 -8.90
C LYS A 138 -3.71 8.32 -10.05
N TYR A 139 -2.81 7.34 -10.07
CA TYR A 139 -1.85 7.17 -11.16
C TYR A 139 -2.55 6.82 -12.46
N SER A 140 -3.52 5.90 -12.43
CA SER A 140 -4.32 5.54 -13.61
C SER A 140 -5.03 6.76 -14.19
N GLN A 141 -5.67 7.59 -13.36
CA GLN A 141 -6.30 8.85 -13.79
C GLN A 141 -5.30 9.84 -14.41
N VAL A 142 -4.07 9.88 -13.90
CA VAL A 142 -2.99 10.73 -14.43
C VAL A 142 -2.46 10.17 -15.76
N LEU A 143 -2.28 8.86 -15.84
CA LEU A 143 -1.86 8.17 -17.06
C LEU A 143 -2.88 8.41 -18.16
N ASP A 144 -4.16 8.18 -17.91
CA ASP A 144 -5.24 8.41 -18.88
C ASP A 144 -5.22 9.81 -19.49
N GLN A 145 -4.83 10.83 -18.71
CA GLN A 145 -4.71 12.20 -19.22
C GLN A 145 -3.57 12.34 -20.22
N VAL A 146 -2.44 11.66 -20.00
CA VAL A 146 -1.21 11.83 -20.80
C VAL A 146 -0.98 10.70 -21.82
N THR A 147 -1.73 9.59 -21.77
CA THR A 147 -1.57 8.43 -22.66
C THR A 147 -1.60 8.82 -24.13
N TRP A 148 -2.49 9.75 -24.51
CA TRP A 148 -2.53 10.24 -25.89
C TRP A 148 -1.26 10.98 -26.30
N ASN A 149 -0.59 11.70 -25.39
CA ASN A 149 0.66 12.41 -25.69
C ASN A 149 1.80 11.47 -26.08
N PHE A 150 1.75 10.22 -25.63
CA PHE A 150 2.76 9.20 -25.89
C PHE A 150 2.27 8.10 -26.85
N HIS A 151 1.11 8.29 -27.49
CA HIS A 151 0.57 7.32 -28.44
C HIS A 151 1.27 7.47 -29.82
N PRO A 152 1.67 6.38 -30.50
CA PRO A 152 2.26 6.40 -31.85
C PRO A 152 1.38 6.99 -32.94
N ASN A 153 0.09 7.21 -32.65
CA ASN A 153 -0.85 7.82 -33.58
C ASN A 153 -1.01 9.31 -33.29
N ASN A 154 -0.32 9.85 -32.29
CA ASN A 154 -0.29 11.26 -32.01
C ASN A 154 0.55 11.97 -33.08
N PRO A 155 0.00 12.94 -33.83
CA PRO A 155 0.75 13.63 -34.88
C PRO A 155 2.03 14.35 -34.41
N LYS A 156 2.16 14.62 -33.10
CA LYS A 156 3.38 15.20 -32.50
C LYS A 156 4.48 14.16 -32.26
N TRP A 157 4.15 12.87 -32.24
CA TRP A 157 5.07 11.76 -31.99
C TRP A 157 6.25 11.77 -32.98
N ASP A 158 5.95 11.91 -34.27
CA ASP A 158 6.95 11.90 -35.33
C ASP A 158 7.73 13.22 -35.46
N ALA A 159 7.21 14.31 -34.88
CA ALA A 159 7.83 15.65 -34.98
C ALA A 159 8.95 15.86 -33.95
N GLU A 160 8.95 15.11 -32.85
CA GLU A 160 9.88 15.28 -31.71
C GLU A 160 10.85 14.10 -31.53
N GLN A 161 10.69 12.99 -32.27
CA GLN A 161 11.70 11.92 -32.34
C GLN A 161 12.94 12.37 -33.15
N THR A 162 13.89 13.01 -32.46
CA THR A 162 15.26 13.21 -32.96
C THR A 162 16.31 12.48 -32.13
N ASP A 163 15.91 11.52 -31.29
CA ASP A 163 16.84 10.64 -30.57
C ASP A 163 16.69 9.16 -31.02
N PRO A 164 17.70 8.57 -31.68
CA PRO A 164 17.71 7.18 -32.13
C PRO A 164 17.66 6.12 -31.01
N SER A 165 17.68 6.52 -29.74
CA SER A 165 17.76 5.60 -28.60
C SER A 165 16.41 5.18 -27.99
N THR A 166 15.28 5.64 -28.53
CA THR A 166 13.95 5.22 -28.06
C THR A 166 13.51 3.92 -28.77
N PRO A 167 13.40 2.77 -28.08
CA PRO A 167 13.05 1.51 -28.73
C PRO A 167 11.61 1.50 -29.25
N GLU A 168 11.40 0.79 -30.35
CA GLU A 168 10.09 0.51 -30.93
C GLU A 168 9.23 -0.29 -29.93
N GLY A 169 8.10 0.27 -29.49
CA GLY A 169 7.18 -0.36 -28.52
C GLY A 169 7.27 0.12 -27.06
N ALA A 170 7.85 1.29 -26.78
CA ALA A 170 7.98 1.82 -25.43
C ALA A 170 6.63 2.18 -24.77
N TYR A 171 6.07 1.24 -24.00
CA TYR A 171 5.00 1.51 -23.04
C TYR A 171 5.26 0.75 -21.73
N ASN A 172 5.59 1.51 -20.69
CA ASN A 172 5.06 1.35 -19.34
C ASN A 172 5.55 2.57 -18.56
N ILE A 173 4.69 3.17 -17.73
CA ILE A 173 5.05 4.36 -16.97
C ILE A 173 5.09 3.98 -15.49
N GLU A 174 6.22 4.28 -14.84
CA GLU A 174 6.54 3.80 -13.51
C GLU A 174 5.79 4.51 -12.40
N TRP A 175 5.71 3.81 -11.28
CA TRP A 175 5.15 4.30 -10.05
C TRP A 175 6.11 5.22 -9.29
N PHE A 176 5.93 6.54 -9.45
CA PHE A 176 6.79 7.54 -8.80
C PHE A 176 6.53 7.74 -7.30
N VAL A 177 7.43 8.51 -6.67
CA VAL A 177 7.25 9.03 -5.31
C VAL A 177 5.96 9.83 -5.24
N LEU A 178 5.21 9.63 -4.16
CA LEU A 178 4.02 10.39 -3.75
C LEU A 178 4.13 11.92 -3.91
N SER A 179 5.33 12.50 -4.02
CA SER A 179 5.53 13.94 -4.23
C SER A 179 5.46 14.36 -5.70
N SER A 180 6.02 13.59 -6.63
CA SER A 180 6.25 14.08 -8.01
C SER A 180 4.94 14.20 -8.79
N VAL A 181 4.07 13.18 -8.74
CA VAL A 181 2.78 13.19 -9.45
C VAL A 181 1.79 14.19 -8.86
N PHE A 182 1.87 14.44 -7.56
CA PHE A 182 0.96 15.34 -6.87
C PHE A 182 1.40 16.82 -6.91
N GLU A 183 2.63 17.10 -7.38
CA GLU A 183 3.17 18.45 -7.55
C GLU A 183 2.94 19.04 -8.96
N ALA A 184 2.55 18.23 -9.95
CA ALA A 184 2.24 18.70 -11.29
C ALA A 184 1.04 19.66 -11.26
N ARG A 185 1.25 20.90 -11.71
CA ARG A 185 0.27 21.99 -11.60
C ARG A 185 -0.64 22.11 -12.82
N ASP A 186 -0.18 21.62 -13.96
CA ASP A 186 -0.87 21.65 -15.25
C ASP A 186 -0.44 20.49 -16.15
N HIS A 187 -1.20 20.31 -17.24
CA HIS A 187 -0.99 19.23 -18.20
C HIS A 187 0.41 19.20 -18.82
N PRO A 188 1.01 20.34 -19.25
CA PRO A 188 2.38 20.35 -19.76
C PRO A 188 3.44 19.94 -18.74
N ALA A 189 3.36 20.43 -17.49
CA ALA A 189 4.29 20.03 -16.43
C ALA A 189 4.16 18.54 -16.09
N LEU A 190 2.95 17.98 -16.19
CA LEU A 190 2.70 16.56 -16.01
C LEU A 190 3.32 15.74 -17.15
N VAL A 191 3.14 16.14 -18.40
CA VAL A 191 3.75 15.46 -19.57
C VAL A 191 5.27 15.53 -19.51
N GLU A 192 5.87 16.67 -19.16
CA GLU A 192 7.32 16.82 -19.01
C GLU A 192 7.85 15.92 -17.89
N LEU A 193 7.22 15.96 -16.71
CA LEU A 193 7.58 15.09 -15.59
C LEU A 193 7.49 13.62 -15.99
N MET A 194 6.37 13.20 -16.58
CA MET A 194 6.17 11.80 -16.98
C MET A 194 7.20 11.39 -18.03
N SER A 195 7.46 12.22 -19.05
CA SER A 195 8.43 11.94 -20.12
C SER A 195 9.87 11.73 -19.63
N GLN A 196 10.29 12.41 -18.55
CA GLN A 196 11.62 12.25 -17.94
C GLN A 196 11.79 10.90 -17.23
N TYR A 197 10.68 10.21 -16.99
CA TYR A 197 10.60 9.06 -16.10
C TYR A 197 9.84 7.86 -16.71
N ILE A 198 9.51 7.90 -18.00
CA ILE A 198 9.01 6.73 -18.73
C ILE A 198 10.15 5.72 -18.78
N ILE A 199 10.10 4.76 -17.86
CA ILE A 199 10.93 3.58 -17.89
C ILE A 199 9.98 2.38 -17.90
N SER A 200 10.24 1.45 -18.81
CA SER A 200 9.46 0.23 -18.96
C SER A 200 9.55 -0.60 -17.68
N SER A 201 8.50 -0.60 -16.88
CA SER A 201 8.35 -1.57 -15.80
C SER A 201 6.96 -2.19 -15.78
N ASN A 202 6.92 -3.51 -15.72
CA ASN A 202 5.70 -4.28 -15.54
C ASN A 202 5.24 -4.18 -14.08
N GLY A 203 3.95 -3.89 -13.87
CA GLY A 203 3.22 -4.34 -12.68
C GLY A 203 3.21 -3.45 -11.44
N ASP A 204 2.18 -3.68 -10.61
CA ASP A 204 2.07 -3.17 -9.25
C ASP A 204 2.94 -4.02 -8.30
N TRP A 205 4.20 -3.63 -8.15
CA TRP A 205 5.17 -4.40 -7.35
C TRP A 205 4.80 -4.55 -5.89
N PHE A 206 3.97 -3.64 -5.35
CA PHE A 206 3.54 -3.76 -3.98
C PHE A 206 2.51 -4.90 -3.86
N PHE A 207 1.54 -4.93 -4.77
CA PHE A 207 0.56 -6.02 -4.81
C PHE A 207 1.18 -7.36 -5.24
N GLU A 208 2.13 -7.36 -6.18
CA GLU A 208 2.88 -8.57 -6.60
C GLU A 208 3.62 -9.20 -5.41
N ALA A 209 4.20 -8.40 -4.51
CA ALA A 209 4.81 -8.89 -3.27
C ALA A 209 3.81 -9.51 -2.29
N THR A 210 2.51 -9.33 -2.50
CA THR A 210 1.41 -9.92 -1.71
C THR A 210 0.60 -10.97 -2.48
N ASP A 211 1.10 -11.43 -3.63
CA ASP A 211 0.45 -12.46 -4.45
C ASP A 211 0.41 -13.83 -3.75
N ASP A 212 -0.56 -14.65 -4.12
CA ASP A 212 -0.81 -15.98 -3.56
C ASP A 212 0.44 -16.86 -3.67
N LEU A 213 1.05 -16.91 -4.85
CA LEU A 213 2.23 -17.76 -5.09
C LEU A 213 3.43 -17.33 -4.25
N VAL A 214 3.55 -16.03 -3.96
CA VAL A 214 4.62 -15.49 -3.12
C VAL A 214 4.39 -15.89 -1.66
N GLN A 215 3.15 -15.78 -1.19
CA GLN A 215 2.75 -16.21 0.16
C GLN A 215 2.89 -17.74 0.34
N GLU A 216 2.41 -18.55 -0.61
CA GLU A 216 2.54 -20.02 -0.57
C GLU A 216 4.02 -20.47 -0.52
N ARG A 217 4.87 -19.90 -1.38
CA ARG A 217 6.32 -20.19 -1.37
C ARG A 217 7.00 -19.77 -0.08
N TRP A 218 6.53 -18.69 0.54
CA TRP A 218 7.02 -18.26 1.84
C TRP A 218 6.62 -19.25 2.93
N ARG A 219 5.33 -19.57 3.06
CA ARG A 219 4.80 -20.54 4.03
C ARG A 219 5.42 -21.93 3.89
N GLY A 220 5.69 -22.37 2.67
CA GLY A 220 6.37 -23.63 2.39
C GLY A 220 7.84 -23.68 2.86
N ARG A 221 8.47 -22.52 3.05
CA ARG A 221 9.86 -22.40 3.56
C ARG A 221 9.90 -22.08 5.06
N PHE A 222 8.98 -21.25 5.53
CA PHE A 222 8.92 -20.75 6.89
C PHE A 222 7.47 -20.67 7.36
N LEU A 223 7.14 -21.40 8.42
CA LEU A 223 5.83 -21.31 9.06
C LEU A 223 5.89 -20.27 10.17
N SER A 224 5.21 -19.14 9.99
CA SER A 224 5.18 -18.06 10.99
C SER A 224 4.25 -18.40 12.16
N GLU A 225 4.38 -17.68 13.28
CA GLU A 225 3.41 -17.76 14.39
C GLU A 225 1.98 -17.42 13.91
N GLY A 226 1.86 -16.49 12.95
CA GLY A 226 0.57 -16.13 12.34
C GLY A 226 -0.04 -17.27 11.53
N ASP A 227 0.77 -17.99 10.75
CA ASP A 227 0.30 -19.17 9.99
C ASP A 227 -0.15 -20.27 10.95
N GLN A 228 0.62 -20.53 12.02
CA GLN A 228 0.24 -21.50 13.03
C GLN A 228 -1.07 -21.11 13.74
N ALA A 229 -1.24 -19.85 14.11
CA ALA A 229 -2.47 -19.36 14.72
C ALA A 229 -3.68 -19.47 13.78
N GLN A 230 -3.47 -19.26 12.48
CA GLN A 230 -4.47 -19.50 11.44
C GLN A 230 -4.87 -20.98 11.35
N ASP A 231 -3.89 -21.89 11.28
CA ASP A 231 -4.13 -23.34 11.17
C ASP A 231 -4.96 -23.87 12.34
N TYR A 232 -4.67 -23.39 13.56
CA TYR A 232 -5.41 -23.75 14.77
C TYR A 232 -6.70 -22.96 14.98
N ARG A 233 -7.03 -22.02 14.08
CA ARG A 233 -8.18 -21.11 14.20
C ARG A 233 -8.22 -20.45 15.58
N GLU A 234 -7.07 -19.98 16.05
CA GLU A 234 -6.96 -19.39 17.38
C GLU A 234 -7.93 -18.22 17.54
N PRO A 235 -8.54 -18.03 18.73
CA PRO A 235 -9.46 -16.92 18.94
C PRO A 235 -8.77 -15.57 18.77
N MET A 236 -9.40 -14.69 18.00
CA MET A 236 -8.97 -13.32 17.76
C MET A 236 -10.16 -12.36 18.01
N PRO A 237 -10.56 -12.18 19.29
CA PRO A 237 -11.70 -11.33 19.62
C PRO A 237 -11.38 -9.85 19.40
N PHE A 238 -12.41 -9.06 19.09
CA PHE A 238 -12.25 -7.61 19.03
C PHE A 238 -12.17 -7.01 20.45
N GLU A 239 -11.01 -6.44 20.78
CA GLU A 239 -10.73 -5.84 22.11
C GLU A 239 -10.77 -4.29 22.12
N GLY A 240 -11.25 -3.69 21.03
CA GLY A 240 -11.35 -2.25 20.85
C GLY A 240 -10.30 -1.66 19.91
N ASP A 241 -10.50 -0.40 19.54
CA ASP A 241 -9.63 0.36 18.63
C ASP A 241 -8.33 0.82 19.31
N ARG A 242 -7.42 -0.12 19.58
CA ARG A 242 -6.08 0.15 20.12
C ARG A 242 -5.00 -0.20 19.11
N GLU A 243 -3.87 0.49 19.21
CA GLU A 243 -2.71 0.20 18.37
C GLU A 243 -2.15 -1.21 18.68
N GLY A 244 -1.83 -1.96 17.62
CA GLY A 244 -1.31 -3.33 17.71
C GLY A 244 -2.37 -4.42 17.91
N LEU A 245 -3.64 -4.07 18.11
CA LEU A 245 -4.74 -5.04 18.21
C LEU A 245 -5.47 -5.20 16.86
N PRO A 246 -6.10 -6.36 16.63
CA PRO A 246 -6.89 -6.59 15.43
C PRO A 246 -8.07 -5.63 15.35
N LEU A 247 -8.32 -5.15 14.14
CA LEU A 247 -9.34 -4.16 13.83
C LEU A 247 -10.70 -4.83 13.69
N LEU A 248 -11.81 -4.14 14.00
CA LEU A 248 -13.14 -4.74 13.91
C LEU A 248 -13.41 -5.31 12.51
N ALA A 249 -13.04 -4.60 11.45
CA ALA A 249 -13.18 -5.10 10.09
C ALA A 249 -12.45 -6.44 9.87
N TRP A 250 -11.23 -6.57 10.39
CA TRP A 250 -10.46 -7.82 10.31
C TRP A 250 -11.12 -8.96 11.07
N VAL A 251 -11.58 -8.67 12.29
CA VAL A 251 -12.27 -9.63 13.15
C VAL A 251 -13.57 -10.13 12.50
N ILE A 252 -14.31 -9.25 11.81
CA ILE A 252 -15.53 -9.60 11.06
C ILE A 252 -15.19 -10.56 9.91
N LEU A 253 -14.21 -10.22 9.07
CA LEU A 253 -13.83 -11.04 7.90
C LEU A 253 -13.48 -12.48 8.32
N TRP A 254 -12.83 -12.63 9.46
CA TRP A 254 -12.32 -13.91 9.92
C TRP A 254 -13.12 -14.54 11.05
N LYS A 255 -14.35 -14.06 11.30
CA LYS A 255 -15.29 -14.64 12.28
C LYS A 255 -14.66 -14.84 13.67
N GLU A 256 -13.96 -13.82 14.17
CA GLU A 256 -13.25 -13.82 15.46
C GLU A 256 -12.16 -14.90 15.62
N THR A 257 -11.56 -15.34 14.50
CA THR A 257 -10.45 -16.30 14.52
C THR A 257 -9.26 -15.78 13.70
N SER A 258 -8.06 -16.22 14.05
CA SER A 258 -6.82 -15.77 13.43
C SER A 258 -6.76 -16.07 11.92
N SER A 259 -6.25 -15.11 11.16
CA SER A 259 -5.94 -15.25 9.74
C SER A 259 -4.67 -14.48 9.41
N ASN A 260 -3.78 -15.15 8.68
CA ASN A 260 -2.55 -14.62 8.11
C ASN A 260 -2.67 -14.38 6.59
N LEU A 261 -3.90 -14.39 6.05
CA LEU A 261 -4.18 -14.12 4.64
C LEU A 261 -4.40 -12.63 4.40
N TYR A 262 -3.68 -12.06 3.45
CA TYR A 262 -3.78 -10.67 3.00
C TYR A 262 -3.55 -10.60 1.48
N GLY A 263 -3.58 -9.41 0.89
CA GLY A 263 -3.34 -9.25 -0.55
C GLY A 263 -4.45 -9.91 -1.37
N VAL A 264 -4.09 -10.73 -2.34
CA VAL A 264 -5.06 -11.34 -3.27
C VAL A 264 -6.21 -12.11 -2.60
N HIS A 265 -6.06 -12.54 -1.34
CA HIS A 265 -7.13 -13.20 -0.57
C HIS A 265 -8.22 -12.25 -0.05
N ILE A 266 -7.99 -10.93 -0.07
CA ILE A 266 -8.96 -9.91 0.34
C ILE A 266 -9.50 -9.18 -0.89
N MET A 267 -10.81 -8.96 -0.94
CA MET A 267 -11.49 -8.26 -2.04
C MET A 267 -10.94 -6.84 -2.23
N GLU A 268 -10.61 -6.49 -3.46
CA GLU A 268 -10.17 -5.14 -3.85
C GLU A 268 -11.16 -4.05 -3.42
N ALA A 269 -12.46 -4.32 -3.56
CA ALA A 269 -13.52 -3.40 -3.15
C ALA A 269 -13.42 -2.98 -1.67
N PHE A 270 -12.88 -3.82 -0.79
CA PHE A 270 -12.69 -3.45 0.62
C PHE A 270 -11.55 -2.45 0.82
N ARG A 271 -10.54 -2.45 -0.07
CA ARG A 271 -9.45 -1.46 -0.07
C ARG A 271 -9.92 -0.11 -0.59
N GLU A 272 -10.82 -0.10 -1.57
CA GLU A 272 -11.36 1.11 -2.18
C GLU A 272 -12.07 2.03 -1.18
N TRP A 273 -12.70 1.45 -0.16
CA TRP A 273 -13.26 2.21 0.95
C TRP A 273 -12.46 2.09 2.25
N GLY A 274 -11.28 1.48 2.21
CA GLY A 274 -10.36 1.39 3.34
C GLY A 274 -10.95 0.69 4.55
N SER A 275 -11.51 -0.52 4.39
CA SER A 275 -12.25 -1.23 5.46
C SER A 275 -11.52 -1.32 6.80
N VAL A 276 -10.20 -1.47 6.76
CA VAL A 276 -9.29 -1.53 7.92
C VAL A 276 -8.85 -0.15 8.47
N MET A 277 -9.31 0.96 7.90
CA MET A 277 -8.89 2.30 8.36
C MET A 277 -9.75 2.85 9.49
N TRP A 278 -10.98 2.33 9.62
CA TRP A 278 -12.05 2.97 10.39
C TRP A 278 -12.18 2.38 11.79
N ASP A 279 -12.57 3.23 12.74
CA ASP A 279 -12.90 2.77 14.08
C ASP A 279 -14.18 1.94 14.06
N ALA A 280 -14.32 1.03 15.02
CA ALA A 280 -15.50 0.19 15.18
C ALA A 280 -16.80 1.00 15.23
N GLY A 281 -16.78 2.11 15.99
CA GLY A 281 -17.94 3.00 16.10
C GLY A 281 -18.37 3.59 14.76
N ARG A 282 -17.41 3.92 13.87
CA ARG A 282 -17.71 4.42 12.53
C ARG A 282 -18.28 3.31 11.65
N LEU A 283 -17.62 2.15 11.62
CA LEU A 283 -18.08 1.00 10.83
C LEU A 283 -19.51 0.57 11.17
N ILE A 284 -19.83 0.52 12.47
CA ILE A 284 -21.16 0.14 12.95
C ILE A 284 -22.19 1.24 12.62
N SER A 285 -21.89 2.50 12.94
CA SER A 285 -22.86 3.60 12.77
C SER A 285 -23.16 3.94 11.31
N SER A 286 -22.23 3.68 10.39
CA SER A 286 -22.45 3.87 8.94
C SER A 286 -23.13 2.68 8.26
N GLY A 287 -23.30 1.55 8.96
CA GLY A 287 -23.74 0.28 8.38
C GLY A 287 -22.67 -0.44 7.53
N ALA A 288 -21.42 0.06 7.54
CA ALA A 288 -20.34 -0.55 6.76
C ALA A 288 -19.90 -1.90 7.31
N ALA A 289 -20.07 -2.14 8.61
CA ALA A 289 -19.85 -3.45 9.21
C ALA A 289 -20.79 -4.52 8.60
N ASP A 290 -22.07 -4.19 8.42
CA ASP A 290 -23.06 -5.09 7.81
C ASP A 290 -22.76 -5.31 6.31
N THR A 291 -22.35 -4.25 5.61
CA THR A 291 -21.91 -4.34 4.21
C THR A 291 -20.69 -5.25 4.08
N LEU A 292 -19.70 -5.10 4.96
CA LEU A 292 -18.50 -5.94 4.98
C LEU A 292 -18.86 -7.42 5.15
N THR A 293 -19.71 -7.76 6.13
CA THR A 293 -20.18 -9.13 6.36
C THR A 293 -20.88 -9.68 5.12
N THR A 294 -21.86 -8.95 4.59
CA THR A 294 -22.69 -9.41 3.46
C THR A 294 -21.87 -9.64 2.20
N GLU A 295 -20.99 -8.69 1.85
CA GLU A 295 -20.16 -8.79 0.65
C GLU A 295 -19.10 -9.89 0.78
N TRP A 296 -18.55 -10.08 1.98
CA TRP A 296 -17.58 -11.14 2.25
C TRP A 296 -18.21 -12.53 2.17
N GLU A 297 -19.36 -12.74 2.81
CA GLU A 297 -20.12 -13.99 2.71
C GLU A 297 -20.48 -14.33 1.25
N ARG A 298 -20.90 -13.31 0.49
CA ARG A 298 -21.18 -13.46 -0.94
C ARG A 298 -19.94 -13.85 -1.72
N PHE A 299 -18.80 -13.21 -1.46
CA PHE A 299 -17.54 -13.53 -2.10
C PHE A 299 -17.10 -14.96 -1.81
N CYS A 300 -17.08 -15.38 -0.54
CA CYS A 300 -16.75 -16.76 -0.17
C CYS A 300 -17.67 -17.79 -0.84
N THR A 301 -18.98 -17.51 -0.92
CA THR A 301 -19.95 -18.40 -1.55
C THR A 301 -19.73 -18.54 -3.07
N VAL A 302 -19.49 -17.42 -3.76
CA VAL A 302 -19.35 -17.38 -5.23
C VAL A 302 -18.00 -17.89 -5.70
N ALA A 303 -16.92 -17.52 -5.02
CA ALA A 303 -15.58 -17.89 -5.42
C ALA A 303 -15.27 -19.37 -5.16
N ASN A 304 -15.86 -19.97 -4.11
CA ASN A 304 -15.30 -21.18 -3.50
C ASN A 304 -16.26 -22.40 -3.44
N GLY A 305 -17.40 -22.36 -4.14
CA GLY A 305 -18.25 -23.54 -4.38
C GLY A 305 -18.59 -24.38 -3.15
N ASP A 306 -19.44 -23.84 -2.26
CA ASP A 306 -19.88 -24.40 -0.97
C ASP A 306 -18.84 -24.39 0.17
N LEU A 307 -17.66 -23.78 0.01
CA LEU A 307 -16.72 -23.57 1.13
C LEU A 307 -17.17 -22.40 2.03
N GLU A 308 -17.21 -22.67 3.35
CA GLU A 308 -17.66 -21.70 4.37
C GLU A 308 -16.59 -20.66 4.77
N ASP A 309 -15.32 -20.87 4.37
CA ASP A 309 -14.17 -20.05 4.79
C ASP A 309 -13.06 -19.99 3.72
N ALA A 310 -12.54 -18.80 3.45
CA ALA A 310 -11.44 -18.60 2.49
C ALA A 310 -10.12 -19.25 2.92
N ARG A 311 -9.95 -19.55 4.22
CA ARG A 311 -8.76 -20.25 4.75
C ARG A 311 -8.74 -21.74 4.43
N ASP A 312 -9.84 -22.34 3.98
CA ASP A 312 -9.91 -23.77 3.68
C ASP A 312 -9.29 -24.13 2.31
N LEU A 313 -8.77 -23.14 1.59
CA LEU A 313 -8.20 -23.28 0.25
C LEU A 313 -6.67 -23.38 0.22
N ILE A 314 -6.00 -23.10 1.35
CA ILE A 314 -4.55 -22.82 1.41
C ILE A 314 -3.85 -23.85 2.28
#